data_AF-A0A1J3DIB3-F1
#
_entry.id   AF-A0A1J3DIB3-F1
#
_cell.length_a   1.000
_cell.length_b   1.000
_cell.length_c   1.000
_cell.angle_alpha   90.00
_cell.angle_beta   90.00
_cell.angle_gamma   90.00
#
_symmetry.space_group_name_H-M   'P 1'
#
loop_
_entity.id
_entity.type
_entity.pdbx_description
1 polymer ?
#
loop_
_entity_poly.entity_id
_entity_poly.type
_entity_poly.pdbx_seq_one_letter_code
_entity_poly.pdbx_strand_id
1 'polypeptide(L)'
;TSLSLFPNLSYVSLEICRGLRDLTLLIFAPNLTVLRVMSASELTEIFSKDKYYEQQQSLVPFKKLKELRLDNNSMLKSIHMSPLPFPCLQKIFVNNCSNLRKLPLDSTSVARGDLTIEAPIYWEDEAAKDR
;
A
#
# COMPACT_ATOMS: atom_id res chain seq x y z
N THR A 1 21.08 0.63 -13.94
CA THR A 1 21.18 0.34 -12.49
C THR A 1 19.86 0.72 -11.86
N SER A 2 19.19 -0.21 -11.17
CA SER A 2 17.95 0.13 -10.44
C SER A 2 18.30 1.11 -9.32
N LEU A 3 17.58 2.22 -9.21
CA LEU A 3 17.80 3.21 -8.17
C LEU A 3 17.34 2.63 -6.82
N SER A 4 18.24 2.55 -5.83
CA SER A 4 17.92 2.16 -4.46
C SER A 4 18.32 3.27 -3.49
N LEU A 5 17.35 4.02 -2.98
CA LEU A 5 17.60 5.12 -2.04
C LEU A 5 17.74 4.61 -0.60
N PHE A 6 17.01 3.54 -0.26
CA PHE A 6 16.94 3.01 1.09
C PHE A 6 17.19 1.50 1.12
N PRO A 7 18.42 1.05 0.80
CA PRO A 7 18.71 -0.37 0.60
C PRO A 7 18.49 -1.21 1.86
N ASN A 8 18.58 -0.63 3.05
CA ASN A 8 18.42 -1.36 4.32
C ASN A 8 17.09 -1.11 5.02
N LEU A 9 16.23 -0.24 4.47
CA LEU A 9 14.96 0.10 5.10
C LEU A 9 13.98 -1.07 4.95
N SER A 10 13.66 -1.71 6.07
CA SER A 10 12.79 -2.90 6.12
C SER A 10 11.46 -2.65 6.81
N TYR A 11 11.35 -1.58 7.59
CA TYR A 11 10.19 -1.25 8.41
C TYR A 11 9.97 0.26 8.38
N VAL A 12 8.73 0.68 8.09
CA VAL A 12 8.28 2.06 8.17
C VAL A 12 6.97 2.09 8.96
N SER A 13 6.94 2.86 10.05
CA SER A 13 5.71 3.23 10.76
C SER A 13 5.61 4.74 10.81
N LEU A 14 4.49 5.27 10.32
CA LEU A 14 4.18 6.69 10.27
C LEU A 14 2.93 6.92 11.10
N GLU A 15 3.06 7.67 12.19
CA GLU A 15 2.00 7.89 13.17
C GLU A 15 1.78 9.38 13.34
N ILE A 16 0.53 9.83 13.20
CA ILE A 16 0.12 11.23 13.45
C ILE A 16 0.95 12.22 12.60
N CYS A 17 1.14 11.90 11.32
CA CYS A 17 1.92 12.71 10.39
C CYS A 17 1.05 13.79 9.73
N ARG A 18 0.96 14.97 10.35
CA ARG A 18 0.31 16.14 9.74
C ARG A 18 1.11 16.62 8.52
N GLY A 19 0.43 16.95 7.42
CA GLY A 19 1.10 17.37 6.18
C GLY A 19 1.68 16.24 5.34
N LEU A 20 1.57 14.97 5.74
CA LEU A 20 2.03 13.85 4.93
C LEU A 20 1.14 13.68 3.69
N ARG A 21 1.71 13.91 2.51
CA ARG A 21 0.99 13.88 1.22
C ARG A 21 1.54 12.88 0.22
N ASP A 22 2.77 12.38 0.42
CA ASP A 22 3.46 11.57 -0.56
C ASP A 22 4.38 10.54 0.14
N LEU A 23 4.26 9.27 -0.24
CA LEU A 23 5.13 8.16 0.18
C LEU A 23 5.78 7.44 -1.01
N THR A 24 5.72 8.04 -2.19
CA THR A 24 6.16 7.44 -3.45
C THR A 24 7.64 7.06 -3.43
N LEU A 25 8.49 7.78 -2.69
CA LEU A 25 9.91 7.42 -2.53
C LEU A 25 10.15 6.05 -1.87
N LEU A 26 9.19 5.51 -1.12
CA LEU A 26 9.32 4.21 -0.46
C LEU A 26 9.42 3.04 -1.45
N ILE A 27 9.06 3.21 -2.71
CA ILE A 27 9.29 2.18 -3.72
C ILE A 27 10.79 1.92 -3.96
N PHE A 28 11.65 2.88 -3.63
CA PHE A 28 13.10 2.75 -3.70
C PHE A 28 13.70 2.12 -2.43
N ALA A 29 12.86 1.56 -1.55
CA ALA A 29 13.24 0.70 -0.43
C ALA A 29 12.99 -0.77 -0.82
N PRO A 30 13.92 -1.43 -1.54
CA PRO A 30 13.70 -2.78 -2.09
C PRO A 30 13.55 -3.86 -1.02
N ASN A 31 13.93 -3.56 0.23
CA ASN A 31 13.86 -4.46 1.37
C ASN A 31 12.73 -4.14 2.35
N LEU A 32 11.81 -3.22 2.00
CA LEU A 32 10.67 -2.88 2.84
C LEU A 32 9.74 -4.10 2.99
N THR A 33 9.55 -4.53 4.23
CA THR A 33 8.71 -5.67 4.62
C THR A 33 7.47 -5.27 5.40
N VAL A 34 7.49 -4.12 6.07
CA VAL A 34 6.35 -3.61 6.85
C VAL A 34 6.15 -2.14 6.55
N LEU A 35 4.93 -1.77 6.20
CA LEU A 35 4.47 -0.38 6.06
C LEU A 35 3.24 -0.17 6.92
N ARG A 36 3.35 0.73 7.90
CA ARG A 36 2.23 1.18 8.73
C ARG A 36 2.03 2.66 8.54
N VAL A 37 0.80 3.05 8.23
CA VAL A 37 0.40 4.46 8.09
C VAL A 37 -0.82 4.67 8.97
N MET A 38 -0.68 5.52 9.98
CA MET A 38 -1.70 5.77 10.99
C MET A 38 -1.95 7.26 11.15
N SER A 39 -3.23 7.66 11.03
CA SER A 39 -3.67 9.04 11.20
C SER A 39 -2.98 10.04 10.26
N ALA A 40 -2.75 9.65 9.00
CA ALA A 40 -2.26 10.54 7.94
C ALA A 40 -3.46 11.17 7.20
N SER A 41 -3.98 12.27 7.76
CA SER A 41 -5.23 12.89 7.30
C SER A 41 -5.15 13.60 5.95
N GLU A 42 -3.96 13.84 5.40
CA GLU A 42 -3.77 14.50 4.10
C GLU A 42 -3.30 13.54 3.00
N LEU A 43 -3.02 12.27 3.34
CA LEU A 43 -2.54 11.28 2.40
C LEU A 43 -3.72 10.72 1.60
N THR A 44 -3.76 11.01 0.31
CA THR A 44 -4.84 10.51 -0.58
C THR A 44 -4.47 9.22 -1.29
N GLU A 45 -3.18 9.00 -1.54
CA GLU A 45 -2.61 7.81 -2.15
C GLU A 45 -1.26 7.49 -1.49
N ILE A 46 -0.91 6.21 -1.36
CA ILE A 46 0.42 5.82 -0.85
C ILE A 46 1.47 6.02 -1.94
N PHE A 47 1.12 5.72 -3.19
CA PHE A 47 2.03 5.76 -4.32
C PHE A 47 1.30 6.27 -5.57
N SER A 48 1.83 7.34 -6.17
CA SER A 48 1.42 7.81 -7.50
C SER A 48 2.41 7.32 -8.56
N LYS A 49 1.90 6.69 -9.61
CA LYS A 49 2.72 6.31 -10.78
C LYS A 49 2.86 7.51 -11.71
N ASP A 50 3.76 8.41 -11.37
CA ASP A 50 4.11 9.53 -12.24
C ASP A 50 5.04 9.10 -13.39
N LYS A 51 5.11 9.91 -14.46
CA LYS A 51 5.93 9.67 -15.67
C LYS A 51 7.40 9.31 -15.39
N TYR A 52 7.96 9.78 -14.27
CA TYR A 52 9.32 9.46 -13.83
C TYR A 52 9.52 7.97 -13.55
N TYR A 53 8.48 7.30 -13.04
CA TYR A 53 8.51 5.87 -12.70
C TYR A 53 8.29 4.96 -13.91
N GLU A 54 7.60 5.42 -14.96
CA GLU A 54 7.43 4.67 -16.20
C GLU A 54 8.77 4.40 -16.90
N GLN A 55 9.77 5.27 -16.68
CA GLN A 55 11.13 5.08 -17.19
C GLN A 55 11.90 3.99 -16.41
N GLN A 56 11.44 3.63 -15.21
CA GLN A 56 11.99 2.57 -14.36
C GLN A 56 11.20 1.27 -14.53
N GLN A 57 11.03 0.81 -15.77
CA GLN A 57 10.16 -0.33 -16.15
C GLN A 57 10.42 -1.66 -15.40
N SER A 58 11.56 -1.79 -14.71
CA SER A 58 11.91 -3.00 -13.93
C SER A 58 11.60 -2.90 -12.44
N LEU A 59 11.19 -1.73 -11.93
CA LEU A 59 10.91 -1.56 -10.52
C LEU A 59 9.53 -2.12 -10.18
N VAL A 60 9.49 -3.13 -9.31
CA VAL A 60 8.26 -3.65 -8.73
C VAL A 60 8.10 -3.02 -7.34
N PRO A 61 7.15 -2.07 -7.16
CA PRO A 61 6.90 -1.46 -5.87
C PRO A 61 6.59 -2.53 -4.82
N PHE A 62 7.13 -2.35 -3.61
CA PHE A 62 6.75 -3.15 -2.45
C PHE A 62 6.89 -4.67 -2.64
N LYS A 63 7.82 -5.12 -3.50
CA LYS A 63 8.03 -6.54 -3.83
C LYS A 63 8.20 -7.45 -2.61
N LYS A 64 8.83 -6.97 -1.54
CA LYS A 64 9.08 -7.73 -0.30
C LYS A 64 8.11 -7.40 0.83
N LEU A 65 7.10 -6.56 0.58
CA LEU A 65 6.16 -6.14 1.60
C LEU A 65 5.34 -7.35 2.07
N LYS A 66 5.35 -7.58 3.39
CA LYS A 66 4.65 -8.68 4.08
C LYS A 66 3.46 -8.18 4.87
N GLU A 67 3.57 -6.98 5.45
CA GLU A 67 2.50 -6.37 6.24
C GLU A 67 2.22 -4.95 5.74
N LEU A 68 0.94 -4.69 5.46
CA LEU A 68 0.41 -3.35 5.22
C LEU A 68 -0.64 -3.03 6.28
N ARG A 69 -0.41 -1.98 7.07
CA ARG A 69 -1.37 -1.48 8.07
C ARG A 69 -1.80 -0.05 7.75
N LEU A 70 -3.10 0.15 7.63
CA LEU A 70 -3.71 1.45 7.39
C LEU A 70 -4.74 1.71 8.49
N ASP A 71 -4.53 2.75 9.29
CA ASP A 71 -5.39 3.04 10.44
C ASP A 71 -5.75 4.52 10.47
N ASN A 72 -7.03 4.86 10.60
CA ASN A 72 -7.51 6.24 10.71
C ASN A 72 -7.05 7.18 9.57
N ASN A 73 -6.83 6.67 8.35
CA ASN A 73 -6.46 7.49 7.19
C ASN A 73 -7.72 7.84 6.37
N SER A 74 -8.49 8.82 6.85
CA SER A 74 -9.81 9.13 6.28
C SER A 74 -9.78 9.66 4.85
N MET A 75 -8.71 10.35 4.42
CA MET A 75 -8.57 10.87 3.05
C MET A 75 -7.96 9.89 2.05
N LEU A 76 -7.45 8.75 2.53
CA LEU A 76 -6.82 7.74 1.67
C LEU A 76 -7.89 7.09 0.79
N LYS A 77 -7.76 7.23 -0.54
CA LYS A 77 -8.72 6.72 -1.53
C LYS A 77 -8.26 5.42 -2.17
N SER A 78 -6.95 5.30 -2.38
CA SER A 78 -6.31 4.12 -2.96
C SER A 78 -4.90 3.99 -2.40
N ILE A 79 -4.31 2.80 -2.54
CA ILE A 79 -2.87 2.61 -2.32
C ILE A 79 -2.11 2.93 -3.62
N HIS A 80 -2.68 2.56 -4.77
CA HIS A 80 -2.27 2.91 -6.13
C HIS A 80 -3.50 2.81 -7.06
N MET A 81 -3.58 3.67 -8.07
CA MET A 81 -4.53 3.58 -9.20
C MET A 81 -4.62 2.22 -9.93
N SER A 82 -3.55 1.44 -9.99
CA SER A 82 -3.50 0.14 -10.67
C SER A 82 -3.22 -0.97 -9.67
N PRO A 83 -3.75 -2.20 -9.90
CA PRO A 83 -3.41 -3.37 -9.11
C PRO A 83 -1.89 -3.62 -9.08
N LEU A 84 -1.40 -4.14 -7.96
CA LEU A 84 0.01 -4.43 -7.71
C LEU A 84 0.21 -5.91 -7.35
N PRO A 85 1.35 -6.51 -7.71
CA PRO A 85 1.57 -7.95 -7.59
C PRO A 85 1.93 -8.45 -6.20
N PHE A 86 2.15 -7.57 -5.22
CA PHE A 86 2.46 -7.87 -3.80
C PHE A 86 2.82 -9.34 -3.47
N PRO A 87 3.95 -9.85 -4.00
CA PRO A 87 4.16 -11.31 -4.08
C PRO A 87 4.58 -11.94 -2.75
N CYS A 88 4.79 -11.13 -1.71
CA CYS A 88 5.17 -11.56 -0.37
C CYS A 88 4.17 -11.10 0.70
N LEU A 89 3.05 -10.50 0.32
CA LEU A 89 2.10 -9.91 1.26
C LEU A 89 1.33 -11.01 2.00
N GLN A 90 1.37 -10.94 3.32
CA GLN A 90 0.81 -11.94 4.24
C GLN A 90 -0.32 -11.36 5.08
N LYS A 91 -0.23 -10.06 5.41
CA LYS A 91 -1.21 -9.38 6.25
C LYS A 91 -1.56 -8.00 5.71
N ILE A 92 -2.85 -7.74 5.63
CA ILE A 92 -3.42 -6.40 5.43
C ILE A 92 -4.31 -6.12 6.63
N PHE A 93 -4.07 -5.01 7.30
CA PHE A 93 -4.99 -4.47 8.29
C PHE A 93 -5.47 -3.11 7.81
N VAL A 94 -6.78 -2.94 7.76
CA VAL A 94 -7.37 -1.63 7.54
C VAL A 94 -8.43 -1.34 8.59
N ASN A 95 -8.38 -0.13 9.14
CA ASN A 95 -9.36 0.34 10.10
C ASN A 95 -9.59 1.84 9.92
N ASN A 96 -10.85 2.28 10.01
CA ASN A 96 -11.22 3.70 9.93
C ASN A 96 -10.65 4.46 8.70
N CYS A 97 -10.50 3.79 7.56
CA CYS A 97 -10.15 4.40 6.27
C CYS A 97 -11.40 4.56 5.41
N SER A 98 -12.22 5.57 5.73
CA SER A 98 -13.58 5.73 5.17
C SER A 98 -13.65 5.90 3.65
N ASN A 99 -12.60 6.44 3.00
CA ASN A 99 -12.58 6.66 1.56
C ASN A 99 -11.85 5.56 0.77
N LEU A 100 -11.21 4.60 1.46
CA LEU A 100 -10.48 3.53 0.81
C LEU A 100 -11.47 2.41 0.46
N ARG A 101 -11.80 2.31 -0.84
CA ARG A 101 -12.85 1.40 -1.34
C ARG A 101 -12.33 0.05 -1.81
N LYS A 102 -11.05 -0.02 -2.21
CA LYS A 102 -10.45 -1.23 -2.76
C LYS A 102 -8.97 -1.35 -2.39
N LEU A 103 -8.52 -2.59 -2.24
CA LEU A 103 -7.11 -2.93 -2.16
C LEU A 103 -6.57 -3.14 -3.59
N PRO A 104 -5.39 -2.63 -3.97
CA PRO A 104 -4.83 -2.84 -5.30
C PRO A 104 -4.10 -4.19 -5.34
N LEU A 105 -4.80 -5.28 -5.08
CA LEU A 105 -4.27 -6.62 -5.28
C LEU A 105 -4.54 -7.02 -6.73
N ASP A 106 -3.50 -7.47 -7.44
CA ASP A 106 -3.68 -8.09 -8.76
C ASP A 106 -3.85 -9.62 -8.66
N SER A 107 -4.05 -10.28 -9.81
CA SER A 107 -4.23 -11.73 -9.89
C SER A 107 -2.97 -12.56 -9.59
N THR A 108 -1.81 -11.92 -9.52
CA THR A 108 -0.49 -12.53 -9.24
C THR A 108 -0.01 -12.32 -7.80
N SER A 109 -0.77 -11.54 -7.01
CA SER A 109 -0.61 -11.45 -5.56
C SER A 109 -0.73 -12.83 -4.91
N VAL A 110 -0.14 -12.99 -3.72
CA VAL A 110 -0.12 -14.25 -2.95
C VAL A 110 -1.49 -14.93 -2.99
N ALA A 111 -1.50 -16.26 -3.13
CA ALA A 111 -2.71 -17.05 -3.13
C ALA A 111 -3.59 -16.65 -1.93
N ARG A 112 -4.88 -16.38 -2.17
CA ARG A 112 -5.80 -15.82 -1.16
C ARG A 112 -5.87 -16.64 0.15
N GLY A 113 -5.45 -17.91 0.15
CA GLY A 113 -5.39 -18.74 1.35
C GLY A 113 -4.27 -18.38 2.33
N ASP A 114 -3.19 -17.73 1.88
CA ASP A 114 -2.05 -17.34 2.72
C ASP A 114 -2.09 -15.86 3.13
N LEU A 115 -3.05 -15.09 2.59
CA LEU A 115 -3.23 -13.66 2.86
C LEU A 115 -4.34 -13.45 3.89
N THR A 116 -3.99 -12.89 5.04
CA THR A 116 -4.96 -12.44 6.05
C THR A 116 -5.35 -10.99 5.81
N ILE A 117 -6.65 -10.74 5.62
CA ILE A 117 -7.20 -9.38 5.50
C ILE A 117 -8.09 -9.11 6.73
N GLU A 118 -7.66 -8.18 7.56
CA GLU A 118 -8.42 -7.67 8.70
C GLU A 118 -8.96 -6.29 8.31
N ALA A 119 -10.25 -6.22 8.00
CA ALA A 119 -10.94 -5.00 7.61
C ALA A 119 -12.29 -4.87 8.31
N PRO A 120 -12.90 -3.67 8.40
CA PRO A 120 -14.21 -3.51 8.99
C PRO A 120 -15.27 -4.20 8.13
N ILE A 121 -16.32 -4.72 8.75
CA ILE A 121 -17.38 -5.52 8.09
C ILE A 121 -18.00 -4.81 6.88
N TYR A 122 -18.13 -3.47 6.93
CA TYR A 122 -18.71 -2.68 5.83
C TYR A 122 -17.87 -2.65 4.54
N TRP A 123 -16.62 -3.13 4.57
CA TRP A 123 -15.79 -3.25 3.37
C TRP A 123 -16.15 -4.44 2.48
N GLU A 124 -16.74 -5.49 3.04
CA GLU A 124 -17.10 -6.70 2.28
C GLU A 124 -18.29 -6.43 1.34
N ASP A 125 -19.23 -5.59 1.77
CA ASP A 125 -20.44 -5.23 1.01
C ASP A 125 -20.17 -4.28 -0.18
N GLU A 126 -19.14 -3.43 -0.10
CA GLU A 126 -18.75 -2.55 -1.22
C GLU A 126 -17.99 -3.31 -2.31
N ALA A 127 -17.10 -4.25 -1.92
CA ALA A 127 -16.33 -5.05 -2.87
C ALA A 127 -17.20 -6.01 -3.71
N ALA A 128 -18.38 -6.37 -3.22
CA ALA A 128 -19.32 -7.26 -3.90
C ALA A 128 -20.25 -6.54 -4.91
N LYS A 129 -20.35 -5.20 -4.86
CA LYS A 129 -21.23 -4.41 -5.75
C LYS A 129 -20.63 -4.10 -7.12
N ASP A 130 -19.32 -4.25 -7.28
CA ASP A 130 -18.57 -3.98 -8.51
C ASP A 130 -18.19 -5.28 -9.28
N ARG A 131 -18.90 -6.39 -9.04
CA ARG A 131 -18.75 -7.67 -9.78
C ARG A 131 -19.74 -7.82 -10.92
#